data_AF-A0A962VJB3-F1
#
_entry.id   AF-A0A962VJB3-F1
#
_cell.length_a   1.000
_cell.length_b   1.000
_cell.length_c   1.000
_cell.angle_alpha   90.00
_cell.angle_beta   90.00
_cell.angle_gamma   90.00
#
_symmetry.space_group_name_H-M   'P 1'
#
loop_
_entity.id
_entity.type
_entity.pdbx_description
1 polymer ?
#
loop_
_entity_poly.entity_id
_entity_poly.type
_entity_poly.pdbx_seq_one_letter_code
_entity_poly.pdbx_strand_id
1 'polypeptide(L)'
;YRNEVPILGLPGSARSPRQSGYDLVLSRLCAGMTVNARDIMCMGAGGLLKELPTRPQPRAGKGDAAPARTAPRIAGLLLAAGQSRRMGAVNKLLLDIDGQAMIRRIATEIGAASVCGVWAVTGHEAEQVAPVLQDLGVHIVTNTAYAEGLSTSLRAGLAALPDDIDGVVVCLGDMPEISKALI
;
A
#
# COMPACT_ATOMS: atom_id res chain seq x y z
N TYR A 1 25.92 14.77 -8.60
CA TYR A 1 27.37 14.98 -8.73
C TYR A 1 27.79 16.11 -7.81
N ARG A 2 29.00 16.06 -7.27
CA ARG A 2 29.64 17.17 -6.56
C ARG A 2 31.05 17.31 -7.12
N ASN A 3 31.33 18.44 -7.77
CA ASN A 3 32.61 18.71 -8.42
C ASN A 3 33.09 17.51 -9.26
N GLU A 4 32.27 17.11 -10.24
CA GLU A 4 32.53 15.98 -11.17
C GLU A 4 32.47 14.58 -10.55
N VAL A 5 32.42 14.44 -9.23
CA VAL A 5 32.27 13.15 -8.56
C VAL A 5 30.79 12.72 -8.57
N PRO A 6 30.43 11.54 -9.09
CA PRO A 6 29.07 11.03 -9.00
C PRO A 6 28.71 10.72 -7.54
N ILE A 7 27.50 11.11 -7.12
CA ILE A 7 26.97 10.79 -5.79
C ILE A 7 25.80 9.85 -5.99
N LEU A 8 25.88 8.65 -5.40
CA LEU A 8 24.82 7.66 -5.39
C LEU A 8 24.31 7.49 -3.96
N GLY A 9 23.05 7.84 -3.72
CA GLY A 9 22.39 7.59 -2.44
C GLY A 9 21.99 6.13 -2.32
N LEU A 10 22.43 5.44 -1.26
CA LEU A 10 22.12 4.04 -1.02
C LEU A 10 20.98 3.91 0.02
N PRO A 11 19.76 3.54 -0.38
CA PRO A 11 18.68 3.25 0.57
C PRO A 11 18.96 1.97 1.34
N GLY A 12 18.22 1.71 2.43
CA GLY A 12 18.39 0.49 3.24
C GLY A 12 18.29 -0.82 2.43
N SER A 13 17.52 -0.82 1.33
CA SER A 13 17.43 -1.95 0.39
C SER A 13 18.73 -2.28 -0.34
N ALA A 14 19.71 -1.37 -0.37
CA ALA A 14 21.04 -1.63 -0.94
C ALA A 14 21.86 -2.69 -0.18
N ARG A 15 21.43 -3.06 1.03
CA ARG A 15 22.01 -4.18 1.80
C ARG A 15 21.49 -5.55 1.35
N SER A 16 20.48 -5.57 0.47
CA SER A 16 19.92 -6.80 -0.06
C SER A 16 20.91 -7.47 -1.00
N PRO A 17 21.08 -8.80 -0.96
CA PRO A 17 21.86 -9.53 -1.97
C PRO A 17 21.16 -9.61 -3.33
N ARG A 18 19.96 -9.00 -3.46
CA ARG A 18 19.15 -9.01 -4.68
C ARG A 18 19.46 -7.79 -5.54
N GLN A 19 19.72 -8.05 -6.82
CA GLN A 19 19.93 -7.01 -7.83
C GLN A 19 18.75 -6.05 -7.94
N SER A 20 19.04 -4.77 -8.09
CA SER A 20 18.06 -3.69 -8.15
C SER A 20 18.55 -2.53 -9.03
N GLY A 21 17.78 -1.44 -9.05
CA GLY A 21 18.11 -0.25 -9.85
C GLY A 21 19.43 0.41 -9.42
N TYR A 22 19.81 0.31 -8.14
CA TYR A 22 21.09 0.87 -7.70
C TYR A 22 22.27 0.10 -8.30
N ASP A 23 22.20 -1.22 -8.48
CA ASP A 23 23.26 -2.03 -9.07
C ASP A 23 23.50 -1.67 -10.54
N LEU A 24 22.42 -1.37 -11.27
CA LEU A 24 22.47 -0.93 -12.66
C LEU A 24 23.11 0.46 -12.83
N VAL A 25 22.86 1.37 -11.86
CA VAL A 25 23.48 2.70 -11.83
C VAL A 25 24.94 2.59 -11.38
N LEU A 26 25.21 1.80 -10.33
CA LEU A 26 26.55 1.62 -9.78
C LEU A 26 27.49 1.00 -10.82
N SER A 27 27.07 -0.05 -11.53
CA SER A 27 27.87 -0.68 -12.59
C SER A 27 28.24 0.28 -13.72
N ARG A 28 27.31 1.15 -14.13
CA ARG A 28 27.57 2.22 -15.12
C ARG A 28 28.56 3.25 -14.62
N LEU A 29 28.38 3.74 -13.39
CA LEU A 29 29.32 4.68 -12.78
C LEU A 29 30.72 4.08 -12.65
N CYS A 30 30.82 2.81 -12.23
CA CYS A 30 32.10 2.08 -12.18
C CYS A 30 32.74 1.89 -13.56
N ALA A 31 31.93 1.78 -14.62
CA ALA A 31 32.39 1.72 -16.00
C ALA A 31 32.74 3.11 -16.60
N GLY A 32 32.72 4.18 -15.81
CA GLY A 32 32.99 5.54 -16.27
C GLY A 32 31.88 6.12 -17.16
N MET A 33 30.71 5.49 -17.20
CA MET A 33 29.58 5.97 -17.98
C MET A 33 28.86 7.08 -17.22
N THR A 34 28.65 8.23 -17.87
CA THR A 34 27.79 9.28 -17.33
C THR A 34 26.35 8.78 -17.30
N VAL A 35 25.75 8.77 -16.12
CA VAL A 35 24.33 8.45 -15.93
C VAL A 35 23.53 9.75 -15.86
N ASN A 36 22.60 9.95 -16.78
CA ASN A 36 21.71 11.10 -16.83
C ASN A 36 20.25 10.72 -16.48
N ALA A 37 19.37 11.71 -16.37
CA ALA A 37 17.96 11.51 -16.01
C ALA A 37 17.22 10.59 -17.01
N ARG A 38 17.53 10.67 -18.30
CA ARG A 38 16.93 9.81 -19.34
C ARG A 38 17.34 8.36 -19.14
N ASP A 39 18.61 8.10 -18.81
CA ASP A 39 19.08 6.75 -18.52
C ASP A 39 18.32 6.15 -17.33
N ILE A 40 18.13 6.93 -16.26
CA ILE A 40 17.34 6.50 -15.09
C ILE A 40 15.88 6.23 -15.47
N MET A 41 15.25 7.12 -16.25
CA MET A 41 13.86 6.95 -16.72
C MET A 41 13.71 5.73 -17.63
N CYS A 42 14.73 5.38 -18.41
CA CYS A 42 14.73 4.20 -19.27
C CYS A 42 15.01 2.88 -18.50
N MET A 43 15.61 2.94 -17.30
CA MET A 43 15.92 1.76 -16.48
C MET A 43 14.69 1.17 -15.77
N GLY A 44 13.52 1.82 -15.81
CA GLY A 44 12.29 1.23 -15.28
C GLY A 44 11.04 2.08 -15.53
N ALA A 45 9.87 1.44 -15.50
CA ALA A 45 8.59 2.14 -15.44
C ALA A 45 8.38 2.70 -14.02
N GLY A 46 8.84 3.94 -13.77
CA GLY A 46 8.44 4.72 -12.59
C GLY A 46 9.10 4.35 -11.25
N GLY A 47 10.37 3.95 -11.22
CA GLY A 47 11.12 3.72 -9.97
C GLY A 47 10.93 2.35 -9.33
N LEU A 48 10.15 1.46 -9.96
CA LEU A 48 10.09 0.04 -9.64
C LEU A 48 10.62 -0.75 -10.85
N LEU A 49 11.62 -1.61 -10.63
CA LEU A 49 11.96 -2.64 -11.60
C LEU A 49 10.81 -3.65 -11.60
N LYS A 50 9.92 -3.56 -12.60
CA LYS A 50 9.07 -4.69 -12.96
C LYS A 50 9.99 -5.83 -13.39
N GLU A 51 9.78 -6.97 -12.75
CA GLU A 51 10.40 -8.29 -12.94
C GLU A 51 11.69 -8.39 -13.77
N LEU A 52 12.81 -8.70 -13.12
CA LEU A 52 14.01 -9.17 -13.83
C LEU A 52 13.80 -10.62 -14.33
N PRO A 53 14.29 -11.00 -15.52
CA PRO A 53 14.26 -12.39 -16.01
C PRO A 53 15.03 -13.38 -15.11
N THR A 54 16.03 -12.88 -14.38
CA THR A 54 16.78 -13.64 -13.36
C THR A 54 16.05 -13.76 -12.04
N ARG A 55 14.86 -13.16 -11.92
CA ARG A 55 14.00 -13.32 -10.75
C ARG A 55 13.47 -14.75 -10.76
N PRO A 56 13.81 -15.60 -9.79
CA PRO A 56 13.14 -16.88 -9.66
C PRO A 56 11.64 -16.61 -9.47
N GLN A 57 10.81 -17.10 -10.40
CA GLN A 57 9.36 -17.14 -10.24
C GLN A 57 9.00 -18.16 -9.11
N PRO A 58 7.88 -17.95 -8.40
CA PRO A 58 7.82 -17.66 -6.97
C PRO A 58 7.95 -18.87 -6.04
N ARG A 59 8.43 -18.59 -4.80
CA ARG A 59 8.15 -19.14 -3.44
C ARG A 59 7.47 -20.52 -3.26
N ALA A 60 7.52 -21.40 -4.23
CA ALA A 60 7.33 -22.82 -4.05
C ALA A 60 8.61 -23.31 -3.36
N GLY A 61 8.60 -23.26 -2.03
CA GLY A 61 9.57 -24.01 -1.26
C GLY A 61 9.57 -25.44 -1.82
N LYS A 62 10.76 -25.94 -2.16
CA LYS A 62 10.99 -27.38 -2.27
C LYS A 62 10.30 -28.03 -1.07
N GLY A 63 9.44 -28.99 -1.35
CA GLY A 63 8.69 -29.70 -0.33
C GLY A 63 9.62 -30.41 0.63
N ASP A 64 9.89 -29.78 1.76
CA ASP A 64 9.82 -30.48 3.03
C ASP A 64 8.37 -30.32 3.49
N ALA A 65 7.72 -31.42 3.86
CA ALA A 65 6.33 -31.41 4.32
C ALA A 65 6.22 -30.58 5.60
N ALA A 66 6.09 -29.27 5.44
CA ALA A 66 5.68 -28.37 6.49
C ALA A 66 4.30 -28.83 6.98
N PRO A 67 4.03 -28.80 8.30
CA PRO A 67 2.72 -29.12 8.83
C PRO A 67 1.66 -28.36 8.03
N ALA A 68 0.52 -28.99 7.75
CA ALA A 68 -0.56 -28.42 6.93
C ALA A 68 -0.78 -26.96 7.33
N ARG A 69 -0.21 -26.04 6.53
CA ARG A 69 -0.28 -24.62 6.84
C ARG A 69 -1.74 -24.25 6.63
N THR A 70 -2.44 -23.92 7.70
CA THR A 70 -3.74 -23.27 7.61
C THR A 70 -3.60 -22.08 6.66
N ALA A 71 -4.60 -21.86 5.80
CA ALA A 71 -4.59 -20.71 4.91
C ALA A 71 -4.36 -19.44 5.73
N PRO A 72 -3.47 -18.54 5.30
CA PRO A 72 -3.14 -17.35 6.07
C PRO A 72 -4.39 -16.48 6.24
N ARG A 73 -4.59 -15.93 7.42
CA ARG A 73 -5.69 -15.03 7.74
C ARG A 73 -5.31 -13.61 7.33
N ILE A 74 -5.91 -13.13 6.25
CA ILE A 74 -5.63 -11.82 5.68
C ILE A 74 -6.77 -10.86 6.00
N ALA A 75 -6.46 -9.72 6.61
CA ALA A 75 -7.42 -8.66 6.88
C ALA A 75 -7.40 -7.58 5.79
N GLY A 76 -8.57 -6.99 5.52
CA GLY A 76 -8.68 -5.77 4.71
C GLY A 76 -8.50 -4.53 5.59
N LEU A 77 -7.48 -3.71 5.33
CA LEU A 77 -7.25 -2.46 6.05
C LEU A 77 -7.58 -1.27 5.15
N LEU A 78 -8.70 -0.61 5.42
CA LEU A 78 -9.20 0.54 4.68
C LEU A 78 -8.76 1.85 5.34
N LEU A 79 -7.88 2.60 4.70
CA LEU A 79 -7.41 3.89 5.22
C LEU A 79 -8.33 5.02 4.73
N ALA A 80 -9.13 5.56 5.66
CA ALA A 80 -10.21 6.52 5.42
C ALA A 80 -10.11 7.78 6.29
N ALA A 81 -8.92 8.09 6.81
CA ALA A 81 -8.68 9.21 7.73
C ALA A 81 -8.25 10.51 7.04
N GLY A 82 -8.19 10.52 5.70
CA GLY A 82 -7.67 11.62 4.90
C GLY A 82 -8.53 12.88 4.96
N GLN A 83 -7.88 14.05 4.95
CA GLN A 83 -8.55 15.35 5.15
C GLN A 83 -9.14 15.99 3.88
N SER A 84 -9.00 15.36 2.71
CA SER A 84 -9.56 15.89 1.44
C SER A 84 -9.20 17.35 1.09
N ARG A 85 -8.13 17.93 1.68
CA ARG A 85 -7.79 19.37 1.63
C ARG A 85 -7.69 19.99 0.23
N ARG A 86 -7.43 19.18 -0.80
CA ARG A 86 -7.28 19.62 -2.20
C ARG A 86 -8.59 19.56 -3.01
N MET A 87 -9.62 18.87 -2.51
CA MET A 87 -10.90 18.66 -3.20
C MET A 87 -12.01 19.65 -2.78
N GLY A 88 -11.70 20.63 -1.94
CA GLY A 88 -12.64 21.67 -1.52
C GLY A 88 -13.28 21.39 -0.17
N ALA A 89 -14.49 21.92 0.05
CA ALA A 89 -15.15 21.96 1.36
C ALA A 89 -15.85 20.63 1.76
N VAL A 90 -16.02 19.70 0.83
CA VAL A 90 -16.74 18.44 1.06
C VAL A 90 -15.74 17.29 1.18
N ASN A 91 -15.94 16.42 2.16
CA ASN A 91 -15.13 15.21 2.31
C ASN A 91 -15.25 14.31 1.06
N LYS A 92 -14.14 14.10 0.35
CA LYS A 92 -14.08 13.27 -0.87
C LYS A 92 -14.69 11.88 -0.64
N LEU A 93 -14.50 11.33 0.56
CA LEU A 93 -14.98 9.99 0.93
C LEU A 93 -16.51 9.88 0.95
N LEU A 94 -17.20 10.99 1.18
CA LEU A 94 -18.66 11.07 1.26
C LEU A 94 -19.30 11.50 -0.07
N LEU A 95 -18.51 11.76 -1.10
CA LEU A 95 -19.05 12.07 -2.43
C LEU A 95 -19.82 10.87 -2.96
N ASP A 96 -20.99 11.15 -3.49
CA ASP A 96 -21.84 10.17 -4.16
C ASP A 96 -21.20 9.76 -5.50
N ILE A 97 -21.06 8.46 -5.69
CA ILE A 97 -20.67 7.84 -6.96
C ILE A 97 -21.70 6.77 -7.26
N ASP A 98 -22.50 7.01 -8.30
CA ASP A 98 -23.57 6.10 -8.75
C ASP A 98 -24.60 5.75 -7.66
N GLY A 99 -24.95 6.72 -6.80
CA GLY A 99 -25.93 6.56 -5.72
C GLY A 99 -25.36 6.00 -4.41
N GLN A 100 -24.04 5.86 -4.31
CA GLN A 100 -23.36 5.32 -3.14
C GLN A 100 -22.15 6.17 -2.77
N ALA A 101 -21.95 6.44 -1.48
CA ALA A 101 -20.76 7.14 -1.01
C ALA A 101 -19.47 6.37 -1.41
N MET A 102 -18.47 7.10 -1.91
CA MET A 102 -17.19 6.54 -2.38
C MET A 102 -16.58 5.53 -1.40
N ILE A 103 -16.50 5.91 -0.12
CA ILE A 103 -15.92 5.06 0.92
C ILE A 103 -16.72 3.77 1.15
N ARG A 104 -18.04 3.86 1.01
CA ARG A 104 -18.94 2.72 1.17
C ARG A 104 -18.72 1.72 0.05
N ARG A 105 -18.58 2.19 -1.19
CA ARG A 105 -18.35 1.34 -2.37
C ARG A 105 -17.11 0.47 -2.19
N ILE A 106 -15.98 1.07 -1.84
CA ILE A 106 -14.74 0.32 -1.62
C ILE A 106 -14.82 -0.59 -0.38
N ALA A 107 -15.46 -0.16 0.70
CA ALA A 107 -15.66 -1.02 1.88
C ALA A 107 -16.48 -2.27 1.55
N THR A 108 -17.53 -2.14 0.73
CA THR A 108 -18.32 -3.26 0.23
C THR A 108 -17.48 -4.21 -0.62
N GLU A 109 -16.66 -3.69 -1.53
CA GLU A 109 -15.78 -4.52 -2.37
C GLU A 109 -14.71 -5.26 -1.56
N ILE A 110 -14.10 -4.61 -0.55
CA ILE A 110 -13.14 -5.27 0.34
C ILE A 110 -13.85 -6.37 1.15
N GLY A 111 -15.04 -6.11 1.69
CA GLY A 111 -15.80 -7.10 2.47
C GLY A 111 -16.27 -8.30 1.65
N ALA A 112 -16.41 -8.13 0.33
CA ALA A 112 -16.75 -9.21 -0.61
C ALA A 112 -15.53 -9.98 -1.13
N ALA A 113 -14.30 -9.57 -0.79
CA ALA A 113 -13.06 -10.24 -1.16
C ALA A 113 -12.73 -11.39 -0.18
N SER A 114 -11.65 -12.13 -0.45
CA SER A 114 -11.21 -13.25 0.40
C SER A 114 -10.43 -12.76 1.64
N VAL A 115 -11.00 -11.82 2.39
CA VAL A 115 -10.44 -11.31 3.66
C VAL A 115 -11.27 -11.80 4.85
N CYS A 116 -10.64 -11.97 6.01
CA CYS A 116 -11.34 -12.44 7.22
C CYS A 116 -12.11 -11.33 7.95
N GLY A 117 -12.01 -10.09 7.50
CA GLY A 117 -12.68 -8.93 8.07
C GLY A 117 -12.11 -7.64 7.50
N VAL A 118 -12.81 -6.53 7.74
CA VAL A 118 -12.42 -5.20 7.28
C VAL A 118 -12.26 -4.28 8.48
N TRP A 119 -11.11 -3.62 8.57
CA TRP A 119 -10.83 -2.56 9.53
C TRP A 119 -10.72 -1.24 8.78
N ALA A 120 -11.65 -0.32 9.02
CA ALA A 120 -11.62 1.02 8.45
C ALA A 120 -11.06 2.02 9.45
N VAL A 121 -9.94 2.64 9.09
CA VAL A 121 -9.31 3.69 9.88
C VAL A 121 -9.91 5.03 9.50
N THR A 122 -10.72 5.61 10.37
CA THR A 122 -11.31 6.94 10.21
C THR A 122 -10.46 7.99 10.94
N GLY A 123 -10.70 9.28 10.66
CA GLY A 123 -9.92 10.37 11.26
C GLY A 123 -10.65 11.69 11.09
N HIS A 124 -10.28 12.48 10.10
CA HIS A 124 -11.01 13.72 9.79
C HIS A 124 -12.50 13.44 9.54
N GLU A 125 -13.37 14.13 10.28
CA GLU A 125 -14.83 13.97 10.21
C GLU A 125 -15.29 12.51 10.40
N ALA A 126 -14.63 11.77 11.30
CA ALA A 126 -14.98 10.39 11.62
C ALA A 126 -16.46 10.21 11.99
N GLU A 127 -17.06 11.22 12.62
CA GLU A 127 -18.49 11.28 12.96
C GLU A 127 -19.42 11.27 11.75
N GLN A 128 -18.94 11.72 10.58
CA GLN A 128 -19.68 11.66 9.32
C GLN A 128 -19.35 10.39 8.53
N VAL A 129 -18.10 9.94 8.57
CA VAL A 129 -17.62 8.76 7.80
C VAL A 129 -18.05 7.43 8.43
N ALA A 130 -17.96 7.28 9.75
CA ALA A 130 -18.24 6.01 10.43
C ALA A 130 -19.70 5.53 10.25
N PRO A 131 -20.74 6.39 10.34
CA PRO A 131 -22.13 5.96 10.12
C PRO A 131 -22.38 5.34 8.73
N VAL A 132 -21.66 5.80 7.71
CA VAL A 132 -21.79 5.31 6.32
C VAL A 132 -21.28 3.86 6.17
N LEU A 133 -20.48 3.38 7.13
CA LEU A 133 -19.85 2.06 7.13
C LEU A 133 -20.46 1.10 8.17
N GLN A 134 -21.29 1.60 9.09
CA GLN A 134 -21.71 0.87 10.29
C GLN A 134 -22.49 -0.42 10.01
N ASP A 135 -23.34 -0.41 8.98
CA ASP A 135 -24.19 -1.53 8.56
C ASP A 135 -23.44 -2.55 7.69
N LEU A 136 -22.19 -2.28 7.30
CA LEU A 136 -21.36 -3.20 6.52
C LEU A 136 -20.60 -4.22 7.36
N GLY A 137 -20.70 -4.17 8.70
CA GLY A 137 -19.94 -5.05 9.60
C GLY A 137 -18.44 -4.75 9.64
N VAL A 138 -18.04 -3.53 9.25
CA VAL A 138 -16.64 -3.08 9.26
C VAL A 138 -16.24 -2.65 10.67
N HIS A 139 -15.03 -3.04 11.10
CA HIS A 139 -14.44 -2.58 12.35
C HIS A 139 -13.92 -1.15 12.19
N ILE A 140 -14.52 -0.19 12.91
CA ILE A 140 -14.11 1.21 12.86
C ILE A 140 -12.96 1.46 13.84
N VAL A 141 -11.87 2.04 13.34
CA VAL A 141 -10.70 2.43 14.13
C VAL A 141 -10.50 3.93 13.97
N THR A 142 -10.66 4.70 15.04
CA THR A 142 -10.47 6.15 14.99
C THR A 142 -9.00 6.52 15.23
N ASN A 143 -8.35 7.11 14.23
CA ASN A 143 -7.03 7.71 14.39
C ASN A 143 -7.16 9.20 14.69
N THR A 144 -6.78 9.65 15.89
CA THR A 144 -6.78 11.07 16.27
C THR A 144 -5.58 11.85 15.71
N ALA A 145 -4.48 11.17 15.41
CA ALA A 145 -3.25 11.75 14.85
C ALA A 145 -3.23 11.78 13.31
N TYR A 146 -4.40 11.76 12.67
CA TYR A 146 -4.54 11.67 11.20
C TYR A 146 -3.87 12.83 10.45
N ALA A 147 -3.74 14.00 11.09
CA ALA A 147 -3.11 15.18 10.52
C ALA A 147 -1.58 15.04 10.35
N GLU A 148 -0.95 14.08 11.04
CA GLU A 148 0.50 13.81 10.97
C GLU A 148 0.90 12.96 9.74
N GLY A 149 -0.08 12.45 9.00
CA GLY A 149 0.12 11.75 7.73
C GLY A 149 -0.42 10.32 7.71
N LEU A 150 -0.37 9.69 6.52
CA LEU A 150 -0.93 8.35 6.28
C LEU A 150 -0.31 7.26 7.18
N SER A 151 0.96 7.42 7.57
CA SER A 151 1.68 6.47 8.41
C SER A 151 1.07 6.30 9.80
N THR A 152 0.46 7.34 10.38
CA THR A 152 -0.22 7.23 11.68
C THR A 152 -1.50 6.43 11.55
N SER A 153 -2.23 6.57 10.44
CA SER A 153 -3.42 5.77 10.15
C SER A 153 -3.07 4.30 9.90
N LEU A 154 -1.99 4.03 9.16
CA LEU A 154 -1.49 2.67 8.98
C LEU A 154 -1.11 2.03 10.33
N ARG A 155 -0.39 2.76 11.18
CA ARG A 155 -0.02 2.29 12.52
C ARG A 155 -1.25 2.00 13.39
N ALA A 156 -2.20 2.93 13.43
CA ALA A 156 -3.43 2.77 14.20
C ALA A 156 -4.24 1.55 13.73
N GLY A 157 -4.36 1.38 12.41
CA GLY A 157 -5.01 0.23 11.79
C GLY A 157 -4.35 -1.09 12.15
N LEU A 158 -3.03 -1.19 11.98
CA LEU A 158 -2.27 -2.39 12.31
C LEU A 158 -2.33 -2.75 13.80
N ALA A 159 -2.30 -1.74 14.68
CA ALA A 159 -2.37 -1.96 16.13
C ALA A 159 -3.77 -2.41 16.61
N ALA A 160 -4.81 -2.22 15.81
CA ALA A 160 -6.18 -2.63 16.13
C ALA A 160 -6.52 -4.05 15.63
N LEU A 161 -5.63 -4.67 14.85
CA LEU A 161 -5.82 -6.02 14.35
C LEU A 161 -5.59 -7.05 15.46
N PRO A 162 -6.35 -8.16 15.48
CA PRO A 162 -6.03 -9.29 16.33
C PRO A 162 -4.65 -9.90 16.03
N ASP A 163 -4.03 -10.50 17.04
CA ASP A 163 -2.71 -11.14 16.93
C ASP A 163 -2.70 -12.38 16.01
N ASP A 164 -3.88 -12.90 15.64
CA ASP A 164 -4.06 -14.07 14.76
C ASP A 164 -4.18 -13.72 13.26
N ILE A 165 -3.92 -12.46 12.90
CA ILE A 165 -3.87 -11.98 11.52
C ILE A 165 -2.45 -12.12 10.96
N ASP A 166 -2.30 -12.93 9.90
CA ASP A 166 -1.01 -13.20 9.26
C ASP A 166 -0.55 -12.09 8.30
N GLY A 167 -1.50 -11.27 7.83
CA GLY A 167 -1.20 -10.20 6.88
C GLY A 167 -2.39 -9.30 6.60
N VAL A 168 -2.10 -8.21 5.87
CA VAL A 168 -3.10 -7.20 5.51
C VAL A 168 -3.02 -6.82 4.05
N VAL A 169 -4.18 -6.58 3.44
CA VAL A 169 -4.29 -5.82 2.20
C VAL A 169 -4.69 -4.40 2.54
N VAL A 170 -3.84 -3.43 2.19
CA VAL A 170 -4.10 -2.02 2.48
C VAL A 170 -4.78 -1.37 1.28
N CYS A 171 -5.97 -0.82 1.50
CA CYS A 171 -6.75 -0.09 0.51
C CYS A 171 -6.94 1.36 0.96
N LEU A 172 -6.93 2.31 0.03
CA LEU A 172 -7.23 3.71 0.33
C LEU A 172 -8.70 3.99 0.07
N GLY A 173 -9.34 4.75 0.98
CA GLY A 173 -10.76 5.07 0.89
C GLY A 173 -11.18 5.85 -0.36
N ASP A 174 -10.21 6.41 -1.08
CA ASP A 174 -10.45 7.28 -2.22
C ASP A 174 -10.18 6.62 -3.59
N MET A 175 -10.15 5.29 -3.62
CA MET A 175 -9.96 4.43 -4.79
C MET A 175 -11.24 3.67 -5.19
N PRO A 176 -12.31 4.33 -5.68
CA PRO A 176 -13.62 3.70 -5.93
C PRO A 176 -13.65 2.60 -7.01
N GLU A 177 -12.58 2.48 -7.83
CA GLU A 177 -12.50 1.52 -8.93
C GLU A 177 -11.86 0.18 -8.52
N ILE A 178 -11.38 0.06 -7.28
CA ILE A 178 -10.86 -1.22 -6.77
C ILE A 178 -12.04 -2.17 -6.55
N SER A 179 -11.90 -3.40 -7.05
CA SER A 179 -12.90 -4.46 -6.94
C SER A 179 -12.38 -5.66 -6.16
N LYS A 180 -13.28 -6.48 -5.65
CA LYS A 180 -12.97 -7.74 -4.97
C LYS A 180 -12.16 -8.74 -5.78
N ALA A 181 -12.16 -8.63 -7.12
CA ALA A 181 -11.38 -9.51 -7.98
C ALA A 181 -9.88 -9.15 -7.99
N LEU A 182 -9.55 -7.90 -7.64
CA LEU A 182 -8.19 -7.40 -7.53
C LEU A 182 -7.61 -7.61 -6.12
N ILE A 183 -8.47 -7.70 -5.11
CA ILE A 183 -8.15 -7.88 -3.69
C ILE A 183 -8.02 -9.37 -3.37
#